data_AF-A0A7G1G5H0-F1
#
_entry.id   AF-A0A7G1G5H0-F1
#
_cell.length_a   1.000
_cell.length_b   1.000
_cell.length_c   1.000
_cell.angle_alpha   90.00
_cell.angle_beta   90.00
_cell.angle_gamma   90.00
#
_symmetry.space_group_name_H-M   'P 1'
#
loop_
_entity.id
_entity.type
_entity.pdbx_description
1 polymer ?
#
loop_
_entity_poly.entity_id
_entity_poly.type
_entity_poly.pdbx_seq_one_letter_code
_entity_poly.pdbx_strand_id
1 'polypeptide(L)'
;MKVIFNSIVAIIIFILSLSSLFFTNEILKFLSYKKSIYQKSLNHINELERIQGLSLDSFLKQEKIKRTITTKSATLYIFEKYGYELLYVKED
;
A
#
# COMPACT_ATOMS: atom_id res chain seq x y z
N MET A 1 36.72 -27.06 -36.03
CA MET A 1 36.65 -25.64 -35.63
C MET A 1 35.22 -25.07 -35.65
N LYS A 2 34.46 -25.14 -36.77
CA LYS A 2 33.08 -24.60 -36.83
C LYS A 2 32.13 -25.15 -35.75
N VAL A 3 32.16 -26.46 -35.49
CA VAL A 3 31.31 -27.10 -34.47
C VAL A 3 31.63 -26.59 -33.06
N ILE A 4 32.92 -26.57 -32.69
CA ILE A 4 33.38 -26.10 -31.37
C ILE A 4 32.99 -24.63 -31.15
N PHE A 5 33.20 -23.78 -32.16
CA PHE A 5 32.80 -22.37 -32.10
C PHE A 5 31.28 -22.21 -31.93
N ASN A 6 30.48 -22.93 -32.72
CA ASN A 6 29.02 -22.90 -32.60
C ASN A 6 28.54 -23.40 -31.24
N SER A 7 29.20 -24.43 -30.66
CA SER A 7 28.89 -24.92 -29.32
C SER A 7 29.18 -23.87 -28.24
N ILE A 8 30.30 -23.15 -28.34
CA ILE A 8 30.63 -22.06 -27.40
C ILE A 8 29.58 -20.94 -27.50
N VAL A 9 29.21 -20.54 -28.72
CA VAL A 9 28.17 -19.53 -28.94
C VAL A 9 26.82 -19.97 -28.36
N ALA A 10 26.44 -21.25 -28.55
CA ALA A 10 25.20 -21.79 -28.00
C ALA A 10 25.18 -21.77 -26.47
N ILE A 11 26.30 -22.08 -25.80
CA ILE A 11 26.43 -22.00 -24.35
C ILE A 11 26.26 -20.55 -23.86
N ILE A 12 26.88 -19.59 -24.54
CA ILE A 12 26.74 -18.16 -24.19
C ILE A 12 25.28 -17.71 -24.31
N ILE A 13 24.61 -18.06 -25.41
CA ILE A 13 23.19 -17.75 -25.63
C ILE A 13 22.32 -18.37 -24.53
N PHE A 14 22.61 -19.62 -24.16
CA PHE A 14 21.88 -20.32 -23.10
C PHE A 14 22.04 -19.63 -21.75
N ILE A 15 23.26 -19.23 -21.39
CA ILE A 15 23.53 -18.47 -20.16
C ILE A 15 22.78 -17.14 -20.17
N LEU A 16 22.85 -16.38 -21.27
CA LEU A 16 22.15 -15.11 -21.41
C LEU A 16 20.62 -15.29 -21.30
N SER A 17 20.07 -16.35 -21.87
CA SER A 17 18.65 -16.67 -21.76
C SER A 17 18.24 -16.98 -20.32
N LEU A 18 19.04 -17.75 -19.58
CA LEU A 18 18.79 -18.03 -18.16
C LEU A 18 18.87 -16.77 -17.32
N SER A 19 19.90 -15.93 -17.55
CA SER A 19 20.03 -14.64 -16.86
C SER A 19 18.83 -13.74 -17.16
N SER A 20 18.39 -13.66 -18.41
CA SER A 20 17.20 -12.88 -18.80
C SER A 20 15.96 -13.35 -18.04
N LEU A 21 15.70 -14.66 -18.00
CA LEU A 21 14.55 -15.21 -17.26
C LEU A 21 14.62 -14.88 -15.76
N PHE A 22 15.80 -14.99 -15.17
CA PHE A 22 16.01 -14.66 -13.76
C PHE A 22 15.68 -13.18 -13.49
N PHE A 23 16.24 -12.25 -14.27
CA PHE A 23 15.98 -10.82 -14.10
C PHE A 23 14.52 -10.46 -14.35
N THR A 24 13.89 -11.04 -15.38
CA THR A 24 12.46 -10.82 -15.65
C THR A 24 11.61 -11.25 -14.45
N ASN A 25 11.90 -12.40 -13.84
CA ASN A 25 11.17 -12.87 -12.66
C ASN A 25 11.35 -11.95 -11.47
N GLU A 26 12.57 -11.49 -11.20
CA GLU A 26 12.82 -10.55 -10.09
C GLU A 26 12.14 -9.19 -10.32
N ILE A 27 12.13 -8.69 -11.56
CA ILE A 27 11.39 -7.47 -11.93
C ILE A 27 9.89 -7.68 -11.69
N LEU A 28 9.32 -8.80 -12.11
CA LEU A 28 7.90 -9.09 -11.91
C LEU A 28 7.53 -9.19 -10.41
N LYS A 29 8.37 -9.83 -9.59
CA LYS A 29 8.18 -9.86 -8.13
C LYS A 29 8.18 -8.46 -7.55
N PHE A 30 9.15 -7.63 -7.93
CA PHE A 30 9.24 -6.26 -7.47
C PHE A 30 8.03 -5.41 -7.89
N LEU A 31 7.58 -5.53 -9.14
CA LEU A 31 6.38 -4.85 -9.63
C LEU A 31 5.12 -5.31 -8.89
N SER A 32 4.97 -6.60 -8.63
CA SER A 32 3.86 -7.15 -7.86
C SER A 32 3.85 -6.62 -6.42
N TYR A 33 5.03 -6.59 -5.77
CA TYR A 33 5.19 -6.02 -4.45
C TYR A 33 4.81 -4.52 -4.41
N LYS A 34 5.30 -3.73 -5.37
CA LYS A 34 4.93 -2.32 -5.51
C LYS A 34 3.43 -2.13 -5.73
N LYS A 35 2.82 -2.93 -6.60
CA LYS A 35 1.38 -2.89 -6.86
C LYS A 35 0.59 -3.20 -5.59
N SER A 36 1.03 -4.18 -4.80
CA SER A 36 0.42 -4.51 -3.51
C SER A 36 0.49 -3.35 -2.52
N ILE A 37 1.65 -2.69 -2.40
CA ILE A 37 1.78 -1.49 -1.56
C ILE A 37 0.82 -0.40 -2.02
N TYR A 38 0.83 -0.09 -3.31
CA TYR A 38 -0.05 0.94 -3.87
C TYR A 38 -1.52 0.65 -3.57
N GLN A 39 -1.96 -0.60 -3.75
CA GLN A 39 -3.33 -1.00 -3.46
C GLN A 39 -3.68 -0.87 -1.97
N LYS A 40 -2.75 -1.22 -1.06
CA LYS A 40 -2.95 -1.03 0.37
C LYS A 40 -3.09 0.45 0.72
N SER A 41 -2.23 1.30 0.18
CA SER A 41 -2.31 2.75 0.37
C SER A 41 -3.62 3.33 -0.15
N LEU A 42 -4.07 2.89 -1.33
CA LEU A 42 -5.35 3.31 -1.91
C LEU A 42 -6.53 2.89 -1.00
N ASN A 43 -6.50 1.66 -0.49
CA ASN A 43 -7.54 1.18 0.43
C ASN A 43 -7.58 2.00 1.73
N HIS A 44 -6.41 2.35 2.28
CA HIS A 44 -6.35 3.21 3.47
C HIS A 44 -6.94 4.60 3.18
N ILE A 45 -6.59 5.21 2.03
CA ILE A 45 -7.15 6.50 1.62
C ILE A 45 -8.67 6.42 1.49
N ASN A 46 -9.18 5.43 0.75
CA ASN A 46 -10.61 5.24 0.56
C ASN A 46 -11.35 5.05 1.88
N GLU A 47 -10.77 4.33 2.84
CA GLU A 47 -11.39 4.17 4.16
C GLU A 47 -11.41 5.50 4.94
N LEU A 48 -10.34 6.29 4.86
CA LEU A 48 -10.29 7.62 5.50
C LEU A 48 -11.30 8.59 4.88
N GLU A 49 -11.42 8.62 3.56
CA GLU A 49 -12.43 9.41 2.85
C GLU A 49 -13.84 8.97 3.25
N ARG A 50 -14.07 7.66 3.35
CA ARG A 50 -15.34 7.11 3.84
C ARG A 50 -15.65 7.59 5.26
N ILE A 51 -14.67 7.57 6.16
CA ILE A 51 -14.82 8.05 7.54
C ILE A 51 -15.14 9.54 7.57
N GLN A 52 -14.49 10.36 6.76
CA GLN A 52 -14.76 11.79 6.65
C GLN A 52 -16.19 12.08 6.17
N GLY A 53 -16.74 11.21 5.31
CA GLY A 53 -18.13 11.32 4.84
C GLY A 53 -19.19 10.81 5.82
N LEU A 54 -18.81 10.23 6.96
CA LEU A 54 -19.78 9.74 7.95
C LEU A 54 -20.44 10.89 8.71
N SER A 55 -21.73 10.73 9.02
CA SER A 55 -22.36 11.55 10.06
C SER A 55 -21.73 11.27 11.41
N LEU A 56 -21.76 12.24 12.34
CA LEU A 56 -21.21 12.07 13.68
C LEU A 56 -21.74 10.81 14.39
N ASP A 57 -23.05 10.55 14.33
CA ASP A 57 -23.64 9.36 14.95
C ASP A 57 -23.12 8.06 14.33
N SER A 58 -22.88 8.06 13.02
CA SER A 58 -22.34 6.90 12.32
C SER A 58 -20.86 6.70 12.65
N PHE A 59 -20.10 7.79 12.69
CA PHE A 59 -18.69 7.80 13.09
C PHE A 59 -18.52 7.25 14.51
N LEU A 60 -19.26 7.79 15.48
CA LEU A 60 -19.18 7.36 16.89
C LEU A 60 -19.64 5.91 17.12
N LYS A 61 -20.46 5.35 16.22
CA LYS A 61 -20.86 3.94 16.26
C LYS A 61 -19.82 3.01 15.65
N GLN A 62 -19.14 3.45 14.59
CA GLN A 62 -18.23 2.60 13.81
C GLN A 62 -16.79 2.65 14.32
N GLU A 63 -16.34 3.80 14.81
CA GLU A 63 -14.95 4.02 15.21
C GLU A 63 -14.80 4.05 16.73
N LYS A 64 -13.76 3.40 17.23
CA LYS A 64 -13.46 3.37 18.67
C LYS A 64 -12.69 4.64 19.06
N ILE A 65 -13.37 5.52 19.78
CA ILE A 65 -12.77 6.76 20.26
C ILE A 65 -11.79 6.47 21.41
N LYS A 66 -10.57 6.95 21.26
CA LYS A 66 -9.50 6.83 22.27
C LYS A 66 -9.57 7.95 23.29
N ARG A 67 -9.84 9.18 22.83
CA ARG A 67 -9.95 10.36 23.68
C ARG A 67 -10.92 11.37 23.06
N THR A 68 -11.67 12.06 23.91
CA THR A 68 -12.52 13.19 23.52
C THR A 68 -12.05 14.45 24.25
N ILE A 69 -11.96 15.56 23.52
CA ILE A 69 -11.62 16.87 24.08
C ILE A 69 -12.73 17.83 23.68
N THR A 70 -13.45 18.37 24.67
CA THR A 70 -14.49 19.36 24.44
C THR A 70 -13.95 20.74 24.76
N THR A 71 -14.07 21.66 23.81
CA THR A 71 -13.72 23.08 23.96
C THR A 71 -14.99 23.93 23.88
N LYS A 72 -14.89 25.25 24.03
CA LYS A 72 -16.04 26.15 23.92
C LYS A 72 -16.63 26.27 22.51
N SER A 73 -15.90 25.83 21.48
CA SER A 73 -16.24 26.03 20.07
C SER A 73 -16.34 24.73 19.27
N ALA A 74 -15.81 23.64 19.82
CA ALA A 74 -15.76 22.36 19.11
C ALA A 74 -15.52 21.19 20.06
N THR A 75 -16.01 20.03 19.66
CA THR A 75 -15.66 18.72 20.23
C THR A 75 -14.73 17.97 19.29
N LEU A 76 -13.58 17.57 19.83
CA LEU A 76 -12.52 16.84 19.15
C LEU A 76 -12.58 15.37 19.57
N TYR A 77 -12.75 14.46 18.62
CA TYR A 77 -12.71 13.02 18.83
C TYR A 77 -11.42 12.46 18.24
N ILE A 78 -10.56 11.93 19.11
CA ILE A 78 -9.30 11.30 18.73
C ILE A 78 -9.51 9.79 18.68
N PHE A 79 -9.18 9.18 17.55
CA PHE A 79 -9.31 7.75 17.31
C PHE A 79 -8.03 7.21 16.66
N GLU A 80 -7.84 5.89 16.71
CA GLU A 80 -6.64 5.25 16.16
C GLU A 80 -7.02 4.37 14.97
N LYS A 81 -6.37 4.58 13.84
CA LYS A 81 -6.57 3.78 12.62
C LYS A 81 -5.23 3.52 11.95
N TYR A 82 -4.97 2.26 11.60
CA TYR A 82 -3.73 1.86 10.94
C TYR A 82 -2.44 2.25 11.68
N GLY A 83 -2.50 2.35 13.02
CA GLY A 83 -1.38 2.79 13.87
C GLY A 83 -1.16 4.30 13.91
N TYR A 84 -2.05 5.09 13.30
CA TYR A 84 -2.03 6.55 13.35
C TYR A 84 -3.16 7.06 14.24
N GLU A 85 -2.86 8.08 15.04
CA GLU A 85 -3.89 8.85 15.74
C GLU A 85 -4.47 9.90 14.79
N LEU A 86 -5.79 9.85 14.65
CA LEU A 86 -6.57 10.69 13.76
C LEU A 86 -7.58 11.50 14.55
N LEU A 87 -8.02 12.61 13.96
CA LEU A 87 -8.87 13.60 14.59
C LEU A 87 -10.15 13.78 13.77
N TYR A 88 -11.29 13.69 14.44
CA TYR A 88 -12.57 14.14 13.93
C TYR A 88 -12.98 15.39 14.71
N VAL A 89 -13.29 16.48 14.01
CA VAL A 89 -13.68 17.77 14.61
C VAL A 89 -15.16 17.98 14.38
N LYS A 90 -15.92 18.16 15.46
CA LYS A 90 -17.30 18.64 15.42
C LYS A 90 -17.32 20.08 15.93
N GLU A 91 -17.53 21.04 15.04
CA GLU A 91 -17.78 22.43 15.43
C GLU A 91 -19.22 22.54 15.98
N ASP A 92 -19.41 23.39 16.99
CA ASP A 92 -20.73 23.67 17.60
C ASP A 92 -21.56 24.65 16.76
#